data_AF-A0A8T3N0E5-F1
#
_entry.id   AF-A0A8T3N0E5-F1
#
_cell.length_a   1.000
_cell.length_b   1.000
_cell.length_c   1.000
_cell.angle_alpha   90.00
_cell.angle_beta   90.00
_cell.angle_gamma   90.00
#
_symmetry.space_group_name_H-M   'P 1'
#
loop_
_entity.id
_entity.type
_entity.pdbx_description
1 polymer ?
#
loop_
_entity_poly.entity_id
_entity_poly.type
_entity_poly.pdbx_seq_one_letter_code
_entity_poly.pdbx_strand_id
1 'polypeptide(L)'
;MTFLAGIFGVIGRFAGKLLTTTLGWASSLLFGRVPQNRQIVLALLTFGSVVWATLVIGVLMPDVGTFLVAAVPAPDVVDRGWIRLAMLAGVVVVPVIVGVATLFVVDPADRPRGRAALGAIVRGYPLCMALAVTLVILAGVGIARFVHHRALGWTDAHVPIVVRPGGYERVVADLERALDDAGLPVDRRPAPLPLAVPGRLLGRIAGPAIRALVPDRPVELVAPGLEIGLYPSDIAIGGKKALVARARATIATRLTSTAASMTTSAEAQEIERKLERLSATRIAGAGPRAARGVDLATAATTLSAIDDDLATADIAHDEWEILYRQRLQVERDLLAGRAPGSVLPNSGGTPLFDLTDGTIDADGRRGRETRIVSTVIAAAGFLLAGANVVVALLDRGRGRR
;
A
#
# COMPACT_ATOMS: atom_id res chain seq x y z
N MET A 1 -0.34 32.89 24.79
CA MET A 1 -1.34 31.95 25.35
C MET A 1 -2.55 31.80 24.42
N THR A 2 -3.17 32.89 23.95
CA THR A 2 -4.32 32.88 23.00
C THR A 2 -4.03 32.27 21.62
N PHE A 3 -2.80 32.42 21.10
CA PHE A 3 -2.40 31.84 19.81
C PHE A 3 -2.35 30.30 19.82
N LEU A 4 -1.87 29.69 20.91
CA LEU A 4 -1.75 28.24 21.05
C LEU A 4 -3.12 27.55 21.24
N ALA A 5 -4.03 28.18 22.00
CA ALA A 5 -5.39 27.70 22.17
C ALA A 5 -6.21 27.76 20.87
N GLY A 6 -6.00 28.79 20.04
CA GLY A 6 -6.57 28.88 18.69
C GLY A 6 -6.07 27.79 17.77
N ILE A 7 -4.77 27.47 17.81
CA ILE A 7 -4.17 26.38 17.01
C ILE A 7 -4.71 25.02 17.45
N PHE A 8 -4.82 24.72 18.74
CA PHE A 8 -5.37 23.45 19.21
C PHE A 8 -6.88 23.31 19.00
N GLY A 9 -7.66 24.40 19.10
CA GLY A 9 -9.08 24.40 18.75
C GLY A 9 -9.30 24.18 17.24
N VAL A 10 -8.45 24.76 16.40
CA VAL A 10 -8.42 24.51 14.95
C VAL A 10 -7.98 23.08 14.67
N ILE A 11 -6.91 22.57 15.31
CA ILE A 11 -6.43 21.19 15.18
C ILE A 11 -7.46 20.18 15.68
N GLY A 12 -8.22 20.44 16.75
CA GLY A 12 -9.27 19.54 17.24
C GLY A 12 -10.48 19.48 16.31
N ARG A 13 -10.90 20.62 15.75
CA ARG A 13 -11.96 20.67 14.73
C ARG A 13 -11.50 20.08 13.40
N PHE A 14 -10.24 20.32 13.03
CA PHE A 14 -9.58 19.67 11.90
C PHE A 14 -9.39 18.19 12.17
N ALA A 15 -9.07 17.74 13.38
CA ALA A 15 -8.89 16.33 13.71
C ALA A 15 -10.22 15.59 13.67
N GLY A 16 -11.33 16.21 14.06
CA GLY A 16 -12.67 15.62 13.89
C GLY A 16 -13.06 15.49 12.41
N LYS A 17 -12.89 16.56 11.62
CA LYS A 17 -13.19 16.56 10.17
C LYS A 17 -12.19 15.72 9.35
N LEU A 18 -10.92 15.73 9.70
CA LEU A 18 -9.86 14.89 9.12
C LEU A 18 -10.04 13.45 9.60
N LEU A 19 -10.43 13.15 10.84
CA LEU A 19 -10.77 11.76 11.19
C LEU A 19 -11.92 11.29 10.31
N THR A 20 -13.02 12.04 10.17
CA THR A 20 -14.15 11.54 9.38
C THR A 20 -13.87 11.51 7.87
N THR A 21 -13.13 12.49 7.34
CA THR A 21 -12.84 12.60 5.90
C THR A 21 -11.62 11.78 5.51
N THR A 22 -10.54 11.84 6.30
CA THR A 22 -9.33 11.03 6.13
C THR A 22 -9.54 9.59 6.57
N LEU A 23 -10.40 9.21 7.53
CA LEU A 23 -10.83 7.78 7.63
C LEU A 23 -11.68 7.37 6.43
N GLY A 24 -12.56 8.25 5.94
CA GLY A 24 -13.37 7.94 4.75
C GLY A 24 -12.49 7.62 3.54
N TRP A 25 -11.48 8.46 3.30
CA TRP A 25 -10.50 8.30 2.23
C TRP A 25 -9.42 7.25 2.51
N ALA A 26 -8.87 7.17 3.72
CA ALA A 26 -7.87 6.16 4.06
C ALA A 26 -8.50 4.76 4.11
N SER A 27 -9.78 4.63 4.46
CA SER A 27 -10.46 3.35 4.42
C SER A 27 -10.91 2.94 3.03
N SER A 28 -11.21 3.88 2.13
CA SER A 28 -11.43 3.55 0.73
C SER A 28 -10.11 3.15 0.06
N LEU A 29 -9.01 3.85 0.40
CA LEU A 29 -7.67 3.63 -0.16
C LEU A 29 -6.92 2.41 0.40
N LEU A 30 -7.08 2.07 1.67
CA LEU A 30 -6.33 0.96 2.28
C LEU A 30 -7.03 -0.40 2.13
N PHE A 31 -8.36 -0.45 1.97
CA PHE A 31 -9.10 -1.69 2.20
C PHE A 31 -10.31 -1.93 1.31
N GLY A 32 -10.55 -1.10 0.29
CA GLY A 32 -11.78 -1.06 -0.53
C GLY A 32 -12.95 -1.91 -0.01
N ARG A 33 -13.80 -1.23 0.76
CA ARG A 33 -15.05 -1.73 1.36
C ARG A 33 -14.94 -3.12 2.03
N VAL A 34 -14.21 -3.18 3.16
CA VAL A 34 -14.73 -3.94 4.32
C VAL A 34 -16.16 -3.45 4.58
N PRO A 35 -17.17 -4.33 4.78
CA PRO A 35 -18.56 -3.90 4.97
C PRO A 35 -18.61 -2.74 5.96
N GLN A 36 -19.17 -1.59 5.55
CA GLN A 36 -19.10 -0.29 6.25
C GLN A 36 -19.42 -0.39 7.76
N ASN A 37 -20.24 -1.35 8.15
CA ASN A 37 -20.58 -1.68 9.53
C ASN A 37 -19.38 -2.15 10.39
N ARG A 38 -18.40 -2.86 9.81
CA ARG A 38 -17.23 -3.39 10.54
C ARG A 38 -16.05 -2.42 10.58
N GLN A 39 -16.00 -1.46 9.67
CA GLN A 39 -14.94 -0.44 9.61
C GLN A 39 -14.92 0.44 10.86
N ILE A 40 -16.09 0.93 11.29
CA ILE A 40 -16.24 1.75 12.50
C ILE A 40 -15.77 0.97 13.72
N VAL A 41 -16.06 -0.33 13.77
CA VAL A 41 -15.66 -1.21 14.85
C VAL A 41 -14.13 -1.37 14.87
N LEU A 42 -13.48 -1.69 13.75
CA LEU A 42 -12.02 -1.81 13.65
C LEU A 42 -11.29 -0.51 13.99
N ALA A 43 -11.82 0.64 13.55
CA ALA A 43 -11.31 1.95 13.91
C ALA A 43 -11.43 2.18 15.43
N LEU A 44 -12.60 1.89 16.01
CA LEU A 44 -12.83 2.00 17.46
C LEU A 44 -11.87 1.13 18.27
N LEU A 45 -11.60 -0.10 17.83
CA LEU A 45 -10.60 -0.98 18.46
C LEU A 45 -9.20 -0.36 18.43
N THR A 46 -8.77 0.14 17.27
CA THR A 46 -7.42 0.69 17.09
C THR A 46 -7.25 2.00 17.86
N PHE A 47 -8.13 2.98 17.66
CA PHE A 47 -8.10 4.25 18.38
C PHE A 47 -8.30 4.05 19.88
N GLY A 48 -9.21 3.16 20.28
CA GLY A 48 -9.42 2.80 21.69
C GLY A 48 -8.12 2.32 22.34
N SER A 49 -7.32 1.51 21.64
CA SER A 49 -6.03 1.03 22.16
C SER A 49 -4.98 2.14 22.31
N VAL A 50 -4.92 3.09 21.38
CA VAL A 50 -4.00 4.25 21.46
C VAL A 50 -4.40 5.18 22.61
N VAL A 51 -5.70 5.48 22.72
CA VAL A 51 -6.24 6.30 23.81
C VAL A 51 -5.95 5.63 25.14
N TRP A 52 -6.19 4.32 25.25
CA TRP A 52 -5.88 3.58 26.47
C TRP A 52 -4.40 3.60 26.83
N ALA A 53 -3.50 3.38 25.86
CA ALA A 53 -2.05 3.46 26.09
C ALA A 53 -1.64 4.84 26.62
N THR A 54 -2.20 5.89 26.01
CA THR A 54 -1.96 7.29 26.39
C THR A 54 -2.46 7.56 27.81
N LEU A 55 -3.64 7.04 28.18
CA LEU A 55 -4.19 7.14 29.53
C LEU A 55 -3.33 6.41 30.55
N VAL A 56 -2.87 5.19 30.25
CA VAL A 56 -1.97 4.42 31.11
C VAL A 56 -0.67 5.19 31.34
N ILE A 57 -0.06 5.72 30.28
CA ILE A 57 1.15 6.54 30.38
C ILE A 57 0.87 7.80 31.22
N GLY A 58 -0.25 8.49 31.01
CA GLY A 58 -0.62 9.67 31.79
C GLY A 58 -0.86 9.37 33.28
N VAL A 59 -1.36 8.17 33.61
CA VAL A 59 -1.52 7.71 35.00
C VAL A 59 -0.17 7.35 35.63
N LEU A 60 0.72 6.67 34.89
CA LEU A 60 2.05 6.26 35.37
C LEU A 60 3.04 7.43 35.46
N MET A 61 2.94 8.39 34.52
CA MET A 61 3.79 9.57 34.39
C MET A 61 2.92 10.84 34.36
N PRO A 62 2.62 11.41 35.54
CA PRO A 62 1.69 12.54 35.66
C PRO A 62 2.11 13.76 34.84
N ASP A 63 3.41 14.01 34.66
CA ASP A 63 3.92 15.13 33.90
C ASP A 63 3.57 15.02 32.41
N VAL A 64 3.65 13.80 31.85
CA VAL A 64 3.22 13.50 30.48
C VAL A 64 1.70 13.66 30.36
N GLY A 65 0.95 13.21 31.36
CA GLY A 65 -0.50 13.41 31.44
C GLY A 65 -0.88 14.90 31.43
N THR A 66 -0.16 15.74 32.18
CA THR A 66 -0.41 17.19 32.18
C THR A 66 -0.05 17.85 30.85
N PHE A 67 0.98 17.38 30.14
CA PHE A 67 1.33 17.86 28.80
C PHE A 67 0.24 17.51 27.78
N LEU A 68 -0.27 16.28 27.81
CA LEU A 68 -1.36 15.83 26.94
C LEU A 68 -2.66 16.59 27.20
N VAL A 69 -2.93 16.94 28.45
CA VAL A 69 -4.11 17.73 28.83
C VAL A 69 -3.92 19.21 28.51
N ALA A 70 -2.69 19.74 28.61
CA ALA A 70 -2.39 21.13 28.23
C ALA A 70 -2.56 21.40 26.73
N ALA A 71 -2.49 20.36 25.90
CA ALA A 71 -2.84 20.40 24.48
C ALA A 71 -4.36 20.57 24.24
N VAL A 72 -5.21 20.26 25.23
CA VAL A 72 -6.65 20.46 25.16
C VAL A 72 -6.98 21.76 25.92
N PRO A 73 -7.71 22.72 25.34
CA PRO A 73 -8.19 23.88 26.08
C PRO A 73 -9.13 23.42 27.20
N ALA A 74 -8.58 23.22 28.40
CA ALA A 74 -9.36 22.88 29.57
C ALA A 74 -9.94 24.18 30.13
N PRO A 75 -11.27 24.26 30.38
CA PRO A 75 -11.82 25.38 31.11
C PRO A 75 -11.18 25.43 32.51
N ASP A 76 -10.89 26.63 33.01
CA ASP A 76 -10.19 26.90 34.30
C ASP A 76 -10.91 26.34 35.54
N VAL A 77 -11.99 25.57 35.34
CA VAL A 77 -12.92 25.05 36.35
C VAL A 77 -12.64 23.57 36.69
N VAL A 78 -11.71 22.90 35.99
CA VAL A 78 -11.41 21.48 36.23
C VAL A 78 -10.12 21.31 37.04
N ASP A 79 -10.25 20.96 38.32
CA ASP A 79 -9.10 20.63 39.17
C ASP A 79 -8.30 19.44 38.62
N ARG A 80 -6.98 19.48 38.82
CA ARG A 80 -6.06 18.37 38.47
C ARG A 80 -6.50 17.02 39.05
N GLY A 81 -7.20 17.01 40.19
CA GLY A 81 -7.74 15.79 40.80
C GLY A 81 -8.83 15.12 39.94
N TRP A 82 -9.74 15.91 39.36
CA TRP A 82 -10.79 15.40 38.48
C TRP A 82 -10.24 14.84 37.17
N ILE A 83 -9.19 15.47 36.62
CA ILE A 83 -8.49 14.97 35.44
C ILE A 83 -7.86 13.61 35.72
N ARG A 84 -7.20 13.43 36.87
CA ARG A 84 -6.63 12.12 37.26
C ARG A 84 -7.71 11.07 37.46
N LEU A 85 -8.83 11.42 38.09
CA LEU A 85 -9.96 10.51 38.26
C LEU A 85 -10.56 10.10 36.91
N ALA A 86 -10.72 11.04 35.98
CA ALA A 86 -11.19 10.78 34.62
C ALA A 86 -10.20 9.88 33.86
N MET A 87 -8.88 10.11 34.02
CA MET A 87 -7.86 9.25 33.41
C MET A 87 -7.91 7.82 33.97
N LEU A 88 -8.01 7.66 35.30
CA LEU A 88 -8.16 6.36 35.96
C LEU A 88 -9.45 5.64 35.51
N ALA A 89 -10.57 6.36 35.46
CA ALA A 89 -11.82 5.84 34.94
C ALA A 89 -11.67 5.40 33.48
N GLY A 90 -10.99 6.19 32.65
CA GLY A 90 -10.71 5.85 31.26
C GLY A 90 -9.85 4.58 31.10
N VAL A 91 -8.85 4.36 31.95
CA VAL A 91 -8.03 3.12 31.95
C VAL A 91 -8.88 1.88 32.17
N VAL A 92 -9.95 1.98 32.96
CA VAL A 92 -10.89 0.88 33.24
C VAL A 92 -11.97 0.76 32.17
N VAL A 93 -12.54 1.88 31.72
CA VAL A 93 -13.72 1.91 30.84
C VAL A 93 -13.34 1.62 29.38
N VAL A 94 -12.22 2.15 28.88
CA VAL A 94 -11.85 2.01 27.46
C VAL A 94 -11.68 0.54 27.03
N PRO A 95 -11.01 -0.34 27.80
CA PRO A 95 -10.92 -1.75 27.43
C PRO A 95 -12.27 -2.48 27.44
N VAL A 96 -13.23 -2.06 28.29
CA VAL A 96 -14.59 -2.59 28.28
C VAL A 96 -15.29 -2.21 26.98
N ILE A 97 -15.17 -0.95 26.53
CA ILE A 97 -15.72 -0.49 25.24
C ILE A 97 -15.09 -1.28 24.09
N VAL A 98 -13.76 -1.47 24.09
CA VAL A 98 -13.05 -2.27 23.09
C VAL A 98 -13.54 -3.73 23.11
N GLY A 99 -13.72 -4.32 24.29
CA GLY A 99 -14.26 -5.67 24.45
C GLY A 99 -15.68 -5.81 23.90
N VAL A 100 -16.57 -4.86 24.18
CA VAL A 100 -17.91 -4.80 23.58
C VAL A 100 -17.82 -4.65 22.06
N ALA A 101 -16.92 -3.81 21.55
CA ALA A 101 -16.72 -3.62 20.12
C ALA A 101 -16.37 -4.93 19.40
N THR A 102 -15.56 -5.82 20.01
CA THR A 102 -15.23 -7.12 19.40
C THR A 102 -16.44 -8.00 19.10
N LEU A 103 -17.53 -7.87 19.85
CA LEU A 103 -18.77 -8.62 19.61
C LEU A 103 -19.44 -8.24 18.27
N PHE A 104 -19.18 -7.02 17.79
CA PHE A 104 -19.71 -6.53 16.52
C PHE A 104 -18.82 -6.88 15.32
N VAL A 105 -17.60 -7.38 15.56
CA VAL A 105 -16.71 -7.91 14.51
C VAL A 105 -17.20 -9.26 14.00
N VAL A 106 -17.87 -10.05 14.84
CA VAL A 106 -18.37 -11.40 14.52
C VAL A 106 -19.77 -11.33 13.89
N ASP A 107 -20.02 -12.21 12.92
CA ASP A 107 -21.32 -12.34 12.26
C ASP A 107 -22.46 -12.56 13.27
N PRO A 108 -23.64 -11.95 13.08
CA PRO A 108 -24.75 -12.03 14.04
C PRO A 108 -25.15 -13.45 14.45
N ALA A 109 -24.96 -14.42 13.55
CA ALA A 109 -25.23 -15.84 13.76
C ALA A 109 -24.25 -16.49 14.75
N ASP A 110 -22.99 -16.06 14.73
CA ASP A 110 -21.90 -16.62 15.53
C ASP A 110 -21.55 -15.78 16.77
N ARG A 111 -22.35 -14.73 17.06
CA ARG A 111 -22.09 -13.86 18.21
C ARG A 111 -22.22 -14.63 19.52
N PRO A 112 -21.19 -14.59 20.38
CA PRO A 112 -21.27 -15.25 21.68
C PRO A 112 -22.36 -14.61 22.53
N ARG A 113 -23.21 -15.42 23.17
CA ARG A 113 -24.32 -14.98 24.03
C ARG A 113 -24.07 -15.37 25.50
N GLY A 114 -24.69 -14.64 26.42
CA GLY A 114 -24.62 -14.92 27.86
C GLY A 114 -23.19 -14.85 28.41
N ARG A 115 -22.76 -15.92 29.09
CA ARG A 115 -21.42 -15.98 29.72
C ARG A 115 -20.26 -15.82 28.72
N ALA A 116 -20.44 -16.26 27.48
CA ALA A 116 -19.43 -16.10 26.43
C ALA A 116 -19.28 -14.63 25.99
N ALA A 117 -20.36 -13.85 26.02
CA ALA A 117 -20.32 -12.40 25.75
C ALA A 117 -19.53 -11.66 26.85
N LEU A 118 -19.79 -12.01 28.11
CA LEU A 118 -19.05 -11.45 29.25
C LEU A 118 -17.55 -11.78 29.16
N GLY A 119 -17.21 -13.00 28.74
CA GLY A 119 -15.84 -13.41 28.46
C GLY A 119 -15.16 -12.58 27.35
N ALA A 120 -15.89 -12.22 26.29
CA ALA A 120 -15.38 -11.35 25.24
C ALA A 120 -15.13 -9.92 25.73
N ILE A 121 -16.02 -9.38 26.58
CA ILE A 121 -15.85 -8.05 27.19
C ILE A 121 -14.60 -8.02 28.08
N VAL A 122 -14.42 -9.03 28.94
CA VAL A 122 -13.23 -9.15 29.80
C VAL A 122 -11.95 -9.33 28.97
N ARG A 123 -12.02 -10.04 27.83
CA ARG A 123 -10.90 -10.14 26.87
C ARG A 123 -10.52 -8.80 26.23
N GLY A 124 -11.36 -7.76 26.33
CA GLY A 124 -11.04 -6.41 25.91
C GLY A 124 -9.79 -5.83 26.61
N TYR A 125 -9.54 -6.18 27.87
CA TYR A 125 -8.34 -5.76 28.63
C TYR A 125 -7.03 -6.26 28.02
N PRO A 126 -6.78 -7.59 27.91
CA PRO A 126 -5.57 -8.09 27.29
C PRO A 126 -5.46 -7.73 25.81
N LEU A 127 -6.59 -7.62 25.08
CA LEU A 127 -6.60 -7.21 23.68
C LEU A 127 -6.13 -5.75 23.51
N CYS A 128 -6.66 -4.84 24.32
CA CYS A 128 -6.31 -3.42 24.28
C CYS A 128 -4.81 -3.22 24.58
N MET A 129 -4.29 -3.93 25.59
CA MET A 129 -2.86 -3.93 25.92
C MET A 129 -2.02 -4.48 24.76
N ALA A 130 -2.41 -5.61 24.17
CA ALA A 130 -1.68 -6.21 23.07
C ALA A 130 -1.64 -5.32 21.82
N LEU A 131 -2.77 -4.68 21.49
CA LEU A 131 -2.85 -3.69 20.42
C LEU A 131 -1.97 -2.47 20.72
N ALA A 132 -2.02 -1.94 21.93
CA ALA A 132 -1.18 -0.82 22.35
C ALA A 132 0.31 -1.12 22.21
N VAL A 133 0.77 -2.25 22.77
CA VAL A 133 2.17 -2.70 22.66
C VAL A 133 2.57 -2.90 21.20
N THR A 134 1.69 -3.52 20.41
CA THR A 134 1.88 -3.72 18.97
C THR A 134 2.08 -2.39 18.24
N LEU A 135 1.22 -1.40 18.50
CA LEU A 135 1.29 -0.09 17.88
C LEU A 135 2.57 0.66 18.27
N VAL A 136 3.01 0.56 19.53
CA VAL A 136 4.29 1.16 19.97
C VAL A 136 5.47 0.52 19.25
N ILE A 137 5.50 -0.82 19.15
CA ILE A 137 6.55 -1.54 18.41
C ILE A 137 6.55 -1.10 16.94
N LEU A 138 5.39 -1.09 16.28
CA LEU A 138 5.27 -0.69 14.88
C LEU A 138 5.64 0.77 14.66
N ALA A 139 5.27 1.67 15.56
CA ALA A 139 5.68 3.07 15.51
C ALA A 139 7.19 3.23 15.62
N GLY A 140 7.84 2.51 16.56
CA GLY A 140 9.29 2.51 16.70
C GLY A 140 10.00 1.99 15.46
N VAL A 141 9.53 0.88 14.89
CA VAL A 141 10.06 0.30 13.64
C VAL A 141 9.86 1.26 12.47
N GLY A 142 8.67 1.86 12.34
CA GLY A 142 8.36 2.81 11.28
C GLY A 142 9.25 4.06 11.34
N ILE A 143 9.47 4.60 12.54
CA ILE A 143 10.38 5.74 12.75
C ILE A 143 11.82 5.36 12.41
N ALA A 144 12.31 4.21 12.89
CA ALA A 144 13.66 3.74 12.61
C ALA A 144 13.90 3.56 11.10
N ARG A 145 12.93 2.95 10.41
CA ARG A 145 12.97 2.76 8.95
C ARG A 145 12.94 4.10 8.22
N PHE A 146 12.06 5.01 8.61
CA PHE A 146 11.97 6.35 8.04
C PHE A 146 13.29 7.12 8.18
N VAL A 147 13.91 7.10 9.37
CA VAL A 147 15.21 7.74 9.61
C VAL A 147 16.31 7.10 8.76
N HIS A 148 16.34 5.77 8.68
CA HIS A 148 17.32 5.04 7.88
C HIS A 148 17.19 5.35 6.39
N HIS A 149 15.98 5.28 5.84
CA HIS A 149 15.69 5.61 4.45
C HIS A 149 16.06 7.06 4.14
N ARG A 150 15.75 7.99 5.05
CA ARG A 150 16.08 9.40 4.87
C ARG A 150 17.58 9.67 4.90
N ALA A 151 18.33 8.95 5.73
CA ALA A 151 19.79 9.02 5.80
C ALA A 151 20.45 8.48 4.52
N LEU A 152 19.86 7.44 3.92
CA LEU A 152 20.34 6.85 2.66
C LEU A 152 19.82 7.57 1.40
N GLY A 153 18.96 8.59 1.55
CA GLY A 153 18.33 9.28 0.42
C GLY A 153 17.38 8.40 -0.39
N TRP A 154 16.76 7.42 0.26
CA TRP A 154 15.83 6.49 -0.34
C TRP A 154 14.41 7.07 -0.42
N THR A 155 13.62 6.51 -1.33
CA THR A 155 12.20 6.81 -1.52
C THR A 155 11.39 5.54 -1.32
N ASP A 156 10.20 5.69 -0.76
CA ASP A 156 9.27 4.59 -0.54
C ASP A 156 8.10 4.63 -1.53
N ALA A 157 7.65 3.45 -1.93
CA ALA A 157 6.45 3.24 -2.74
C ALA A 157 5.71 2.00 -2.24
N HIS A 158 4.39 2.01 -2.37
CA HIS A 158 3.50 0.93 -1.96
C HIS A 158 2.70 0.43 -3.15
N VAL A 159 2.48 -0.88 -3.21
CA VAL A 159 1.60 -1.51 -4.19
C VAL A 159 0.59 -2.35 -3.42
N PRO A 160 -0.67 -1.89 -3.30
CA PRO A 160 -1.69 -2.62 -2.57
C PRO A 160 -1.97 -3.93 -3.27
N ILE A 161 -2.03 -5.01 -2.49
CA ILE A 161 -2.37 -6.34 -2.98
C ILE A 161 -3.25 -7.06 -1.96
N VAL A 162 -3.89 -8.15 -2.35
CA VAL A 162 -4.55 -9.10 -1.46
C VAL A 162 -4.06 -10.50 -1.82
N VAL A 163 -3.18 -11.05 -0.99
CA VAL A 163 -2.66 -12.41 -1.19
C VAL A 163 -3.75 -13.44 -0.90
N ARG A 164 -4.03 -14.33 -1.85
CA ARG A 164 -5.03 -15.39 -1.67
C ARG A 164 -4.56 -16.43 -0.64
N PRO A 165 -5.48 -17.12 0.07
CA PRO A 165 -5.11 -18.16 1.02
C PRO A 165 -4.19 -19.22 0.40
N GLY A 166 -3.05 -19.48 1.05
CA GLY A 166 -2.03 -20.43 0.55
C GLY A 166 -1.19 -19.94 -0.63
N GLY A 167 -1.43 -18.72 -1.14
CA GLY A 167 -0.74 -18.17 -2.32
C GLY A 167 0.57 -17.42 -2.02
N TYR A 168 0.89 -17.15 -0.75
CA TYR A 168 1.99 -16.26 -0.36
C TYR A 168 3.34 -16.64 -0.98
N GLU A 169 3.79 -17.89 -0.83
CA GLU A 169 5.06 -18.37 -1.40
C GLU A 169 5.10 -18.29 -2.93
N ARG A 170 3.95 -18.49 -3.58
CA ARG A 170 3.84 -18.36 -5.04
C ARG A 170 4.01 -16.91 -5.46
N VAL A 171 3.40 -15.97 -4.75
CA VAL A 171 3.57 -14.53 -4.99
C VAL A 171 5.02 -14.11 -4.80
N VAL A 172 5.70 -14.58 -3.73
CA VAL A 172 7.14 -14.33 -3.54
C VAL A 172 7.96 -14.82 -4.74
N ALA A 173 7.72 -16.06 -5.16
CA ALA A 173 8.48 -16.66 -6.26
C ALA A 173 8.20 -16.02 -7.63
N ASP A 174 6.96 -15.60 -7.89
CA ASP A 174 6.60 -14.86 -9.09
C ASP A 174 7.21 -13.46 -9.10
N LEU A 175 7.28 -12.81 -7.94
CA LEU A 175 7.87 -11.49 -7.75
C LEU A 175 9.39 -11.49 -7.95
N GLU A 176 10.09 -12.47 -7.37
CA GLU A 176 11.53 -12.66 -7.56
C GLU A 176 11.85 -12.87 -9.05
N ARG A 177 11.17 -13.82 -9.71
CA ARG A 177 11.33 -14.06 -11.16
C ARG A 177 11.07 -12.81 -11.99
N ALA A 178 10.02 -12.06 -11.66
CA ALA A 178 9.69 -10.82 -12.35
C ALA A 178 10.80 -9.76 -12.25
N LEU A 179 11.40 -9.63 -11.07
CA LEU A 179 12.48 -8.68 -10.82
C LEU A 179 13.78 -9.14 -11.51
N ASP A 180 14.09 -10.42 -11.46
CA ASP A 180 15.23 -11.02 -12.15
C ASP A 180 15.14 -10.81 -13.68
N ASP A 181 13.98 -11.11 -14.28
CA ASP A 181 13.70 -10.89 -15.70
C ASP A 181 13.86 -9.41 -16.10
N ALA A 182 13.61 -8.49 -15.16
CA ALA A 182 13.77 -7.05 -15.35
C ALA A 182 15.19 -6.53 -15.11
N GLY A 183 16.16 -7.44 -14.87
CA GLY A 183 17.55 -7.10 -14.56
C GLY A 183 17.70 -6.45 -13.19
N LEU A 184 16.85 -6.81 -12.24
CA LEU A 184 16.91 -6.42 -10.83
C LEU A 184 17.11 -7.69 -9.97
N PRO A 185 18.32 -8.29 -9.97
CA PRO A 185 18.57 -9.51 -9.22
C PRO A 185 18.37 -9.25 -7.73
N VAL A 186 17.50 -10.04 -7.11
CA VAL A 186 17.11 -9.87 -5.70
C VAL A 186 17.36 -11.14 -4.90
N ASP A 187 17.84 -10.97 -3.66
CA ASP A 187 18.03 -12.06 -2.73
C ASP A 187 16.87 -12.13 -1.74
N ARG A 188 16.36 -13.33 -1.47
CA ARG A 188 15.38 -13.55 -0.41
C ARG A 188 16.03 -13.46 0.97
N ARG A 189 15.46 -12.63 1.84
CA ARG A 189 15.82 -12.54 3.25
C ARG A 189 14.57 -12.71 4.12
N PRO A 190 14.70 -13.33 5.31
CA PRO A 190 13.64 -13.27 6.30
C PRO A 190 13.46 -11.81 6.74
N ALA A 191 12.21 -11.33 6.77
CA ALA A 191 11.94 -9.98 7.23
C ALA A 191 12.39 -9.78 8.69
N PRO A 192 12.85 -8.58 9.06
CA PRO A 192 13.37 -8.32 10.39
C PRO A 192 12.36 -8.65 11.49
N LEU A 193 12.84 -9.38 12.52
CA LEU A 193 12.08 -9.93 13.65
C LEU A 193 11.04 -9.01 14.31
N PRO A 194 11.22 -7.68 14.45
CA PRO A 194 10.22 -6.81 15.08
C PRO A 194 8.86 -6.80 14.36
N LEU A 195 8.82 -7.08 13.05
CA LEU A 195 7.58 -7.09 12.26
C LEU A 195 6.75 -8.37 12.47
N ALA A 196 7.38 -9.48 12.87
CA ALA A 196 6.69 -10.75 13.12
C ALA A 196 6.05 -10.82 14.51
N VAL A 197 6.51 -10.01 15.47
CA VAL A 197 6.05 -10.02 16.86
C VAL A 197 4.59 -9.57 17.02
N PRO A 198 4.15 -8.44 16.43
CA PRO A 198 2.75 -8.02 16.38
C PRO A 198 1.77 -9.12 15.95
N GLY A 199 2.05 -9.74 14.80
CA GLY A 199 1.19 -10.77 14.23
C GLY A 199 1.08 -12.01 15.12
N ARG A 200 2.19 -12.45 15.71
CA ARG A 200 2.21 -13.59 16.65
C ARG A 200 1.50 -13.29 17.96
N LEU A 201 1.61 -12.06 18.48
CA LEU A 201 0.91 -11.64 19.70
C LEU A 201 -0.60 -11.60 19.46
N LEU A 202 -1.04 -11.00 18.35
CA LEU A 202 -2.45 -10.94 17.97
C LEU A 202 -3.03 -12.33 17.67
N GLY A 203 -2.30 -13.19 16.95
CA GLY A 203 -2.73 -14.58 16.65
C GLY A 203 -2.82 -15.50 17.88
N ARG A 204 -2.19 -15.12 19.01
CA ARG A 204 -2.38 -15.82 20.30
C ARG A 204 -3.62 -15.35 21.06
N ILE A 205 -3.98 -14.08 20.93
CA ILE A 205 -5.04 -13.44 21.73
C ILE A 205 -6.40 -13.46 21.00
N ALA A 206 -6.40 -13.25 19.68
CA ALA A 206 -7.61 -13.11 18.87
C ALA A 206 -8.11 -14.44 18.25
N GLY A 207 -7.42 -15.55 18.50
CA GLY A 207 -7.86 -16.89 18.10
C GLY A 207 -7.46 -17.33 16.67
N PRO A 208 -7.95 -18.50 16.23
CA PRO A 208 -7.48 -19.18 15.01
C PRO A 208 -7.75 -18.40 13.71
N ALA A 209 -8.86 -17.66 13.65
CA ALA A 209 -9.26 -16.91 12.46
C ALA A 209 -8.28 -15.78 12.09
N ILE A 210 -7.73 -15.07 13.09
CA ILE A 210 -6.70 -14.05 12.86
C ILE A 210 -5.33 -14.71 12.63
N ARG A 211 -5.04 -15.84 13.29
CA ARG A 211 -3.79 -16.59 13.06
C ARG A 211 -3.65 -17.06 11.60
N ALA A 212 -4.75 -17.44 10.95
CA ALA A 212 -4.75 -17.85 9.54
C ALA A 212 -4.46 -16.69 8.56
N LEU A 213 -4.60 -15.44 9.00
CA LEU A 213 -4.40 -14.24 8.18
C LEU A 213 -3.00 -13.62 8.35
N VAL A 214 -2.22 -14.09 9.32
CA VAL A 214 -0.87 -13.60 9.62
C VAL A 214 0.14 -14.62 9.10
N PRO A 215 0.95 -14.30 8.07
CA PRO A 215 2.00 -15.18 7.60
C PRO A 215 3.02 -15.45 8.72
N ASP A 216 3.43 -16.71 8.86
CA ASP A 216 4.40 -17.11 9.87
C ASP A 216 5.80 -16.53 9.64
N ARG A 217 6.11 -16.13 8.39
CA ARG A 217 7.41 -15.63 7.93
C ARG A 217 7.25 -14.59 6.81
N PRO A 218 7.18 -13.28 7.13
CA PRO A 218 7.28 -12.26 6.10
C PRO A 218 8.66 -12.34 5.40
N VAL A 219 8.67 -12.19 4.08
CA VAL A 219 9.86 -12.24 3.22
C VAL A 219 10.18 -10.84 2.69
N GLU A 220 11.46 -10.49 2.70
CA GLU A 220 12.00 -9.32 2.00
C GLU A 220 12.86 -9.78 0.82
N LEU A 221 12.70 -9.13 -0.33
CA LEU A 221 13.57 -9.26 -1.50
C LEU A 221 14.51 -8.06 -1.53
N VAL A 222 15.81 -8.31 -1.48
CA VAL A 222 16.82 -7.26 -1.30
C VAL A 222 17.81 -7.26 -2.45
N ALA A 223 18.13 -6.06 -2.95
CA ALA A 223 19.17 -5.82 -3.93
C ALA A 223 19.97 -4.56 -3.55
N PRO A 224 21.17 -4.32 -4.13
CA PRO A 224 21.95 -3.12 -3.82
C PRO A 224 21.18 -1.81 -4.08
N GLY A 225 20.73 -1.15 -3.00
CA GLY A 225 19.95 0.09 -3.06
C GLY A 225 18.45 -0.09 -3.35
N LEU A 226 17.91 -1.29 -3.11
CA LEU A 226 16.50 -1.64 -3.26
C LEU A 226 16.09 -2.70 -2.24
N GLU A 227 14.97 -2.49 -1.56
CA GLU A 227 14.36 -3.42 -0.62
C GLU A 227 12.87 -3.53 -0.91
N ILE A 228 12.36 -4.75 -0.97
CA ILE A 228 10.95 -5.03 -1.28
C ILE A 228 10.40 -5.97 -0.22
N GLY A 229 9.55 -5.46 0.66
CA GLY A 229 8.86 -6.25 1.67
C GLY A 229 7.50 -6.71 1.17
N LEU A 230 7.25 -8.03 1.21
CA LEU A 230 5.96 -8.60 0.85
C LEU A 230 5.10 -8.84 2.10
N TYR A 231 3.99 -8.12 2.19
CA TYR A 231 2.96 -8.29 3.21
C TYR A 231 1.66 -8.81 2.58
N PRO A 232 0.75 -9.44 3.35
CA PRO A 232 -0.50 -9.97 2.82
C PRO A 232 -1.36 -8.95 2.07
N SER A 233 -1.28 -7.68 2.48
CA SER A 233 -2.12 -6.60 1.99
C SER A 233 -1.35 -5.51 1.25
N ASP A 234 -0.03 -5.63 1.13
CA ASP A 234 0.82 -4.57 0.58
C ASP A 234 2.19 -5.10 0.15
N ILE A 235 2.75 -4.49 -0.88
CA ILE A 235 4.16 -4.61 -1.24
C ILE A 235 4.84 -3.27 -0.98
N ALA A 236 5.70 -3.22 0.03
CA ALA A 236 6.49 -2.03 0.32
C ALA A 236 7.80 -2.07 -0.45
N ILE A 237 8.12 -1.00 -1.18
CA ILE A 237 9.32 -0.86 -2.01
C ILE A 237 10.10 0.36 -1.50
N GLY A 238 11.29 0.14 -0.94
CA GLY A 238 12.21 1.19 -0.51
C GLY A 238 13.50 1.16 -1.33
N GLY A 239 14.09 2.30 -1.65
CA GLY A 239 15.37 2.31 -2.35
C GLY A 239 15.67 3.59 -3.11
N LYS A 240 16.66 3.52 -4.02
CA LYS A 240 16.98 4.62 -4.93
C LYS A 240 15.80 4.86 -5.89
N LYS A 241 15.42 6.13 -6.09
CA LYS A 241 14.26 6.56 -6.91
C LYS A 241 14.11 5.83 -8.26
N ALA A 242 15.21 5.67 -9.01
CA ALA A 242 15.19 4.99 -10.30
C ALA A 242 14.91 3.47 -10.18
N LEU A 243 15.47 2.82 -9.16
CA LEU A 243 15.25 1.40 -8.89
C LEU A 243 13.82 1.17 -8.39
N VAL A 244 13.32 2.02 -7.50
CA VAL A 244 11.94 1.97 -7.00
C VAL A 244 10.93 2.13 -8.15
N ALA A 245 11.16 3.08 -9.06
CA ALA A 245 10.29 3.27 -10.22
C ALA A 245 10.28 2.05 -11.16
N ARG A 246 11.45 1.45 -11.43
CA ARG A 246 11.56 0.22 -12.23
C ARG A 246 10.88 -0.95 -11.55
N ALA A 247 11.20 -1.20 -10.29
CA ALA A 247 10.59 -2.27 -9.50
C ALA A 247 9.07 -2.13 -9.50
N ARG A 248 8.52 -0.96 -9.15
CA ARG A 248 7.07 -0.73 -9.16
C ARG A 248 6.43 -1.01 -10.52
N ALA A 249 7.06 -0.59 -11.63
CA ALA A 249 6.56 -0.86 -12.97
C ALA A 249 6.58 -2.36 -13.30
N THR A 250 7.65 -3.06 -12.94
CA THR A 250 7.77 -4.51 -13.11
C THR A 250 6.71 -5.26 -12.30
N ILE A 251 6.55 -4.90 -11.04
CA ILE A 251 5.57 -5.50 -10.11
C ILE A 251 4.15 -5.29 -10.63
N ALA A 252 3.77 -4.04 -10.92
CA ALA A 252 2.43 -3.72 -11.43
C ALA A 252 2.10 -4.41 -12.77
N THR A 253 3.10 -4.78 -13.57
CA THR A 253 2.90 -5.51 -14.83
C THR A 253 2.74 -7.02 -14.60
N ARG A 254 3.36 -7.57 -13.55
CA ARG A 254 3.42 -9.01 -13.26
C ARG A 254 2.36 -9.48 -12.26
N LEU A 255 1.85 -8.59 -11.41
CA LEU A 255 0.78 -8.90 -10.46
C LEU A 255 -0.53 -9.33 -11.13
N THR A 256 -0.75 -8.93 -12.39
CA THR A 256 -1.92 -9.29 -13.19
C THR A 256 -2.08 -10.80 -13.42
N SER A 257 -1.03 -11.59 -13.21
CA SER A 257 -1.00 -13.04 -13.47
C SER A 257 -0.50 -13.90 -12.30
N THR A 258 -0.43 -13.35 -11.08
CA THR A 258 -0.01 -14.08 -9.86
C THR A 258 -1.19 -14.37 -8.93
N ALA A 259 -0.94 -15.12 -7.85
CA ALA A 259 -1.92 -15.48 -6.82
C ALA A 259 -2.25 -14.34 -5.83
N ALA A 260 -2.12 -13.09 -6.27
CA ALA A 260 -2.46 -11.89 -5.53
C ALA A 260 -3.46 -11.07 -6.33
N SER A 261 -4.43 -10.51 -5.63
CA SER A 261 -5.38 -9.57 -6.21
C SER A 261 -4.92 -8.13 -6.03
N MET A 262 -5.15 -7.26 -7.00
CA MET A 262 -4.88 -5.82 -6.87
C MET A 262 -6.12 -5.05 -6.41
N THR A 263 -7.26 -5.72 -6.39
CA THR A 263 -8.55 -5.24 -5.92
C THR A 263 -8.95 -5.93 -4.62
N THR A 264 -9.89 -5.28 -3.93
CA THR A 264 -10.30 -5.59 -2.56
C THR A 264 -11.73 -6.10 -2.49
N SER A 265 -12.62 -5.60 -3.35
CA SER A 265 -14.01 -6.05 -3.39
C SER A 265 -14.14 -7.44 -4.01
N ALA A 266 -15.06 -8.26 -3.48
CA ALA A 266 -15.27 -9.62 -3.98
C ALA A 266 -15.72 -9.65 -5.45
N GLU A 267 -16.50 -8.65 -5.87
CA GLU A 267 -16.94 -8.45 -7.26
C GLU A 267 -15.75 -8.17 -8.18
N ALA A 268 -14.87 -7.22 -7.81
CA ALA A 268 -13.67 -6.93 -8.58
C ALA A 268 -12.71 -8.13 -8.64
N GLN A 269 -12.55 -8.85 -7.52
CA GLN A 269 -11.72 -10.06 -7.46
C GLN A 269 -12.27 -11.22 -8.30
N GLU A 270 -13.58 -11.28 -8.58
CA GLU A 270 -14.15 -12.24 -9.54
C GLU A 270 -13.70 -11.92 -10.97
N ILE A 271 -13.73 -10.64 -11.35
CA ILE A 271 -13.27 -10.17 -12.66
C ILE A 271 -11.76 -10.44 -12.81
N GLU A 272 -10.95 -10.15 -11.79
CA GLU A 272 -9.53 -10.50 -11.80
C GLU A 272 -9.29 -11.99 -12.01
N ARG A 273 -10.08 -12.87 -11.36
CA ARG A 273 -9.96 -14.31 -11.54
C ARG A 273 -10.36 -14.76 -12.95
N LYS A 274 -11.28 -14.07 -13.63
CA LYS A 274 -11.59 -14.31 -15.05
C LYS A 274 -10.38 -13.92 -15.93
N LEU A 275 -9.79 -12.74 -15.69
CA LEU A 275 -8.58 -12.28 -16.38
C LEU A 275 -7.38 -13.20 -16.14
N GLU A 276 -7.17 -13.63 -14.90
CA GLU A 276 -6.11 -14.56 -14.53
C GLU A 276 -6.29 -15.90 -15.25
N ARG A 277 -7.50 -16.46 -15.33
CA ARG A 277 -7.74 -17.73 -16.04
C ARG A 277 -7.38 -17.65 -17.52
N LEU A 278 -7.69 -16.54 -18.18
CA LEU A 278 -7.24 -16.28 -19.55
C LEU A 278 -5.71 -16.26 -19.65
N SER A 279 -5.06 -15.67 -18.64
CA SER A 279 -3.60 -15.55 -18.58
C SER A 279 -2.86 -16.84 -18.20
N ALA A 280 -3.49 -17.70 -17.38
CA ALA A 280 -2.90 -18.88 -16.77
C ALA A 280 -2.53 -19.96 -17.79
N THR A 281 -3.12 -19.91 -18.99
CA THR A 281 -2.79 -20.76 -20.14
C THR A 281 -1.33 -20.62 -20.60
N ARG A 282 -0.56 -19.66 -20.06
CA ARG A 282 0.79 -19.32 -20.49
C ARG A 282 1.77 -19.19 -19.30
N ILE A 283 1.89 -20.25 -18.49
CA ILE A 283 2.83 -20.33 -17.35
C ILE A 283 4.26 -19.95 -17.77
N ALA A 284 4.87 -19.07 -16.97
CA ALA A 284 6.27 -18.65 -17.08
C ALA A 284 7.21 -19.87 -17.05
N GLY A 285 8.02 -20.03 -18.10
CA GLY A 285 8.97 -21.14 -18.28
C GLY A 285 8.75 -21.96 -19.56
N ALA A 286 7.58 -21.83 -20.20
CA ALA A 286 7.37 -22.33 -21.56
C ALA A 286 8.07 -21.38 -22.54
N GLY A 287 9.15 -21.83 -23.18
CA GLY A 287 9.82 -21.04 -24.22
C GLY A 287 8.86 -20.60 -25.33
N PRO A 288 9.24 -19.64 -26.21
CA PRO A 288 8.38 -19.03 -27.22
C PRO A 288 7.62 -20.01 -28.14
N ARG A 289 8.06 -21.28 -28.19
CA ARG A 289 7.49 -22.36 -29.01
C ARG A 289 6.50 -23.29 -28.30
N ALA A 290 6.31 -23.18 -26.99
CA ALA A 290 5.45 -24.10 -26.22
C ALA A 290 4.08 -23.51 -25.85
N ALA A 291 3.78 -22.28 -26.29
CA ALA A 291 2.43 -21.73 -26.20
C ALA A 291 1.53 -22.51 -27.18
N ARG A 292 0.79 -23.48 -26.65
CA ARG A 292 -0.33 -24.14 -27.34
C ARG A 292 -1.18 -23.03 -27.97
N GLY A 293 -1.48 -23.14 -29.27
CA GLY A 293 -2.20 -22.12 -30.03
C GLY A 293 -3.45 -21.68 -29.27
N VAL A 294 -3.47 -20.42 -28.83
CA VAL A 294 -4.63 -19.86 -28.15
C VAL A 294 -5.71 -19.68 -29.20
N ASP A 295 -6.90 -20.20 -28.94
CA ASP A 295 -8.06 -19.84 -29.73
C ASP A 295 -8.43 -18.37 -29.41
N LEU A 296 -7.94 -17.47 -30.27
CA LEU A 296 -8.18 -16.05 -30.16
C LEU A 296 -9.68 -15.72 -30.21
N ALA A 297 -10.50 -16.54 -30.86
CA ALA A 297 -11.95 -16.35 -30.88
C ALA A 297 -12.55 -16.56 -29.49
N THR A 298 -12.24 -17.69 -28.84
CA THR A 298 -12.66 -17.94 -27.44
C THR A 298 -12.13 -16.87 -26.48
N ALA A 299 -10.88 -16.44 -26.65
CA ALA A 299 -10.30 -15.38 -25.84
C ALA A 299 -11.03 -14.04 -26.03
N ALA A 300 -11.36 -13.67 -27.27
CA ALA A 300 -12.13 -12.46 -27.59
C ALA A 300 -13.55 -12.49 -27.01
N THR A 301 -14.25 -13.63 -27.09
CA THR A 301 -15.57 -13.78 -26.45
C THR A 301 -15.49 -13.61 -24.94
N THR A 302 -14.46 -14.17 -24.30
CA THR A 302 -14.28 -14.04 -22.85
C THR A 302 -13.94 -12.59 -22.45
N LEU A 303 -13.09 -11.91 -23.23
CA LEU A 303 -12.78 -10.49 -23.00
C LEU A 303 -14.02 -9.61 -23.18
N SER A 304 -14.87 -9.87 -24.18
CA SER A 304 -16.14 -9.15 -24.35
C SER A 304 -17.07 -9.33 -23.15
N ALA A 305 -17.17 -10.55 -22.60
CA ALA A 305 -17.98 -10.78 -21.39
C ALA A 305 -17.41 -10.04 -20.17
N ILE A 306 -16.08 -9.91 -20.06
CA ILE A 306 -15.43 -9.11 -19.02
C ILE A 306 -15.72 -7.62 -19.21
N ASP A 307 -15.79 -7.13 -20.46
CA ASP A 307 -16.15 -5.74 -20.74
C ASP A 307 -17.59 -5.43 -20.31
N ASP A 308 -18.52 -6.38 -20.53
CA ASP A 308 -19.91 -6.26 -20.05
C ASP A 308 -19.98 -6.27 -18.50
N ASP A 309 -19.22 -7.15 -17.84
CA ASP A 309 -19.10 -7.17 -16.38
C ASP A 309 -18.55 -5.82 -15.87
N LEU A 310 -17.48 -5.30 -16.49
CA LEU A 310 -16.87 -4.03 -16.11
C LEU A 310 -17.78 -2.81 -16.32
N ALA A 311 -18.66 -2.85 -17.33
CA ALA A 311 -19.60 -1.78 -17.62
C ALA A 311 -20.74 -1.69 -16.60
N THR A 312 -21.03 -2.78 -15.89
CA THR A 312 -22.19 -2.91 -15.01
C THR A 312 -21.85 -3.08 -13.53
N ALA A 313 -20.58 -3.33 -13.21
CA ALA A 313 -20.12 -3.57 -11.84
C ALA A 313 -20.25 -2.32 -10.93
N ASP A 314 -20.74 -2.52 -9.70
CA ASP A 314 -20.85 -1.47 -8.66
C ASP A 314 -19.57 -1.38 -7.81
N ILE A 315 -18.44 -1.20 -8.49
CA ILE A 315 -17.10 -1.14 -7.89
C ILE A 315 -16.58 0.29 -7.80
N ALA A 316 -15.60 0.51 -6.91
CA ALA A 316 -14.95 1.82 -6.82
C ALA A 316 -14.21 2.14 -8.12
N HIS A 317 -14.16 3.42 -8.49
CA HIS A 317 -13.50 3.87 -9.73
C HIS A 317 -12.03 3.42 -9.80
N ASP A 318 -11.29 3.51 -8.69
CA ASP A 318 -9.89 3.07 -8.62
C ASP A 318 -9.74 1.56 -8.89
N GLU A 319 -10.68 0.74 -8.41
CA GLU A 319 -10.70 -0.71 -8.71
C GLU A 319 -11.03 -0.96 -10.18
N TRP A 320 -11.98 -0.19 -10.73
CA TRP A 320 -12.33 -0.26 -12.15
C TRP A 320 -11.13 0.08 -13.06
N GLU A 321 -10.36 1.13 -12.75
CA GLU A 321 -9.15 1.50 -13.50
C GLU A 321 -8.10 0.39 -13.48
N ILE A 322 -7.92 -0.27 -12.33
CA ILE A 322 -7.02 -1.41 -12.18
C ILE A 322 -7.45 -2.54 -13.11
N LEU A 323 -8.73 -2.95 -13.06
CA LEU A 323 -9.26 -4.04 -13.87
C LEU A 323 -9.22 -3.71 -15.37
N TYR A 324 -9.58 -2.49 -15.75
CA TYR A 324 -9.53 -2.03 -17.13
C TYR A 324 -8.09 -2.09 -17.68
N ARG A 325 -7.11 -1.63 -16.90
CA ARG A 325 -5.69 -1.75 -17.26
C ARG A 325 -5.25 -3.21 -17.38
N GLN A 326 -5.64 -4.08 -16.45
CA GLN A 326 -5.31 -5.50 -16.49
C GLN A 326 -5.90 -6.19 -17.73
N ARG A 327 -7.15 -5.88 -18.07
CA ARG A 327 -7.83 -6.35 -19.29
C ARG A 327 -7.03 -5.97 -20.55
N LEU A 328 -6.60 -4.72 -20.67
CA LEU A 328 -5.77 -4.26 -21.79
C LEU A 328 -4.41 -4.96 -21.84
N GLN A 329 -3.78 -5.21 -20.69
CA GLN A 329 -2.52 -5.95 -20.62
C GLN A 329 -2.68 -7.40 -21.08
N VAL A 330 -3.75 -8.07 -20.64
CA VAL A 330 -4.06 -9.45 -21.05
C VAL A 330 -4.29 -9.52 -22.57
N GLU A 331 -5.10 -8.63 -23.14
CA GLU A 331 -5.32 -8.57 -24.59
C GLU A 331 -4.01 -8.34 -25.36
N ARG A 332 -3.21 -7.36 -24.96
CA ARG A 332 -1.89 -7.08 -25.57
C ARG A 332 -1.00 -8.32 -25.55
N ASP A 333 -0.93 -9.01 -24.42
CA ASP A 333 -0.06 -10.16 -24.23
C ASP A 333 -0.59 -11.39 -25.01
N LEU A 334 -1.92 -11.55 -25.11
CA LEU A 334 -2.56 -12.55 -25.97
C LEU A 334 -2.19 -12.34 -27.44
N LEU A 335 -2.36 -11.11 -27.95
CA LEU A 335 -2.01 -10.72 -29.32
C LEU A 335 -0.52 -10.88 -29.61
N ALA A 336 0.35 -10.56 -28.64
CA ALA A 336 1.79 -10.69 -28.78
C ALA A 336 2.30 -12.14 -28.68
N GLY A 337 1.45 -13.11 -28.37
CA GLY A 337 1.91 -14.50 -28.19
C GLY A 337 2.68 -14.75 -26.88
N ARG A 338 2.72 -13.79 -25.94
CA ARG A 338 3.67 -13.76 -24.80
C ARG A 338 3.05 -13.94 -23.42
N ALA A 339 3.77 -14.55 -22.47
CA ALA A 339 3.25 -14.80 -21.12
C ALA A 339 2.73 -13.49 -20.51
N PRO A 340 1.55 -13.46 -19.88
CA PRO A 340 1.04 -12.20 -19.35
C PRO A 340 1.97 -11.60 -18.30
N GLY A 341 2.25 -10.32 -18.46
CA GLY A 341 3.25 -9.57 -17.69
C GLY A 341 4.71 -9.81 -18.09
N SER A 342 5.00 -10.60 -19.14
CA SER A 342 6.37 -10.85 -19.62
C SER A 342 6.96 -9.76 -20.50
N VAL A 343 6.11 -8.86 -21.01
CA VAL A 343 6.57 -7.69 -21.77
C VAL A 343 6.73 -6.53 -20.80
N LEU A 344 7.98 -6.25 -20.45
CA LEU A 344 8.32 -5.00 -19.79
C LEU A 344 8.14 -3.85 -20.79
N PRO A 345 7.73 -2.65 -20.35
CA PRO A 345 7.57 -1.49 -21.25
C PRO A 345 8.82 -1.13 -22.06
N ASN A 346 9.99 -1.60 -21.62
CA ASN A 346 11.30 -1.34 -22.22
C ASN A 346 11.94 -2.56 -22.93
N SER A 347 11.29 -3.73 -22.91
CA SER A 347 11.76 -4.91 -23.64
C SER A 347 11.16 -4.93 -25.04
N GLY A 348 11.99 -5.12 -26.07
CA GLY A 348 11.56 -5.24 -27.45
C GLY A 348 10.44 -6.27 -27.65
N GLY A 349 9.56 -5.96 -28.60
CA GLY A 349 8.47 -6.80 -29.08
C GLY A 349 7.12 -6.64 -28.39
N THR A 350 6.67 -5.39 -28.36
CA THR A 350 5.28 -5.16 -28.74
C THR A 350 5.14 -5.41 -30.24
N PRO A 351 3.95 -5.79 -30.75
CA PRO A 351 3.74 -5.97 -32.19
C PRO A 351 4.16 -4.74 -33.02
N LEU A 352 4.03 -3.54 -32.44
CA LEU A 352 4.51 -2.29 -33.05
C LEU A 352 6.04 -2.17 -33.08
N PHE A 353 6.72 -2.59 -32.01
CA PHE A 353 8.18 -2.53 -31.92
C PHE A 353 8.83 -3.53 -32.89
N ASP A 354 8.28 -4.74 -33.02
CA ASP A 354 8.76 -5.76 -33.96
C ASP A 354 8.60 -5.30 -35.42
N LEU A 355 7.58 -4.49 -35.74
CA LEU A 355 7.42 -3.84 -37.04
C LEU A 355 8.48 -2.76 -37.31
N THR A 356 8.95 -2.06 -36.27
CA THR A 356 9.97 -1.02 -36.41
C THR A 356 11.41 -1.54 -36.37
N ASP A 357 11.70 -2.60 -35.61
CA ASP A 357 13.07 -3.15 -35.53
C ASP A 357 13.48 -3.81 -36.85
N GLY A 358 12.53 -4.40 -37.57
CA GLY A 358 12.73 -4.90 -38.95
C GLY A 358 13.06 -3.81 -39.98
N THR A 359 12.87 -2.52 -39.65
CA THR A 359 13.26 -1.39 -40.52
C THR A 359 14.54 -0.69 -40.06
N ILE A 360 15.00 -0.90 -38.83
CA ILE A 360 16.21 -0.23 -38.29
C ILE A 360 17.50 -0.92 -38.76
N ASP A 361 17.47 -2.23 -39.07
CA ASP A 361 18.65 -2.96 -39.55
C ASP A 361 19.04 -2.62 -41.01
N ALA A 362 18.19 -1.89 -41.75
CA ALA A 362 18.46 -1.52 -43.14
C ALA A 362 19.16 -0.15 -43.32
N ASP A 363 19.30 0.67 -42.27
CA ASP A 363 19.82 2.04 -42.42
C ASP A 363 20.83 2.43 -41.35
N GLY A 364 21.98 1.74 -41.35
CA GLY A 364 23.18 2.06 -40.56
C GLY A 364 23.82 3.43 -40.84
N ARG A 365 23.15 4.34 -41.57
CA ARG A 365 23.62 5.71 -41.83
C ARG A 365 22.96 6.79 -40.94
N ARG A 366 21.81 6.53 -40.29
CA ARG A 366 21.08 7.56 -39.50
C ARG A 366 21.60 7.82 -38.09
N GLY A 367 22.43 6.95 -37.53
CA GLY A 367 23.01 7.11 -36.18
C GLY A 367 24.01 8.27 -36.04
N ARG A 368 24.53 8.79 -37.16
CA ARG A 368 25.48 9.91 -37.17
C ARG A 368 24.80 11.28 -37.21
N GLU A 369 23.65 11.39 -37.91
CA GLU A 369 22.90 12.63 -38.07
C GLU A 369 22.13 13.02 -36.80
N THR A 370 21.53 12.04 -36.11
CA THR A 370 20.77 12.27 -34.87
C THR A 370 21.64 12.74 -33.70
N ARG A 371 22.93 12.33 -33.64
CA ARG A 371 23.89 12.87 -32.67
C ARG A 371 24.27 14.32 -32.96
N ILE A 372 24.34 14.73 -34.22
CA ILE A 372 24.66 16.11 -34.59
C ILE A 372 23.47 17.01 -34.24
N VAL A 373 22.25 16.59 -34.57
CA VAL A 373 21.03 17.35 -34.26
C VAL A 373 20.82 17.48 -32.74
N SER A 374 21.04 16.42 -31.96
CA SER A 374 20.90 16.50 -30.49
C SER A 374 21.96 17.40 -29.83
N THR A 375 23.18 17.41 -30.37
CA THR A 375 24.25 18.29 -29.88
C THR A 375 23.96 19.75 -30.22
N VAL A 376 23.42 20.03 -31.40
CA VAL A 376 23.01 21.39 -31.81
C VAL A 376 21.83 21.90 -30.98
N ILE A 377 20.84 21.05 -30.70
CA ILE A 377 19.69 21.42 -29.84
C ILE A 377 20.14 21.67 -28.40
N ALA A 378 21.06 20.85 -27.86
CA ALA A 378 21.62 21.06 -26.52
C ALA A 378 22.42 22.37 -26.43
N ALA A 379 23.21 22.69 -27.45
CA ALA A 379 23.97 23.95 -27.51
C ALA A 379 23.03 25.18 -27.62
N ALA A 380 21.98 25.09 -28.43
CA ALA A 380 20.97 26.15 -28.53
C ALA A 380 20.21 26.37 -27.21
N GLY A 381 19.90 25.29 -26.49
CA GLY A 381 19.28 25.36 -25.16
C GLY A 381 20.17 26.06 -24.12
N PHE A 382 21.48 25.78 -24.13
CA PHE A 382 22.44 26.46 -23.25
C PHE A 382 22.59 27.95 -23.57
N LEU A 383 22.58 28.33 -24.85
CA LEU A 383 22.64 29.73 -25.26
C LEU A 383 21.37 30.50 -24.85
N LEU A 384 20.20 29.89 -24.97
CA LEU A 384 18.93 30.49 -24.54
C LEU A 384 18.85 30.64 -23.00
N ALA A 385 19.35 29.65 -22.25
CA ALA A 385 19.44 29.75 -20.80
C ALA A 385 20.42 30.87 -20.37
N GLY A 386 21.57 30.98 -21.03
CA GLY A 386 22.53 32.06 -20.81
C GLY A 386 21.96 33.44 -21.11
N ALA A 387 21.24 33.58 -22.23
CA ALA A 387 20.58 34.84 -22.60
C ALA A 387 19.54 35.27 -21.56
N ASN A 388 18.74 34.35 -21.03
CA ASN A 388 17.77 34.64 -19.97
C ASN A 388 18.44 35.10 -18.67
N VAL A 389 19.59 34.52 -18.30
CA VAL A 389 20.34 34.96 -17.11
C VAL A 389 20.92 36.37 -17.31
N VAL A 390 21.41 36.70 -18.50
CA VAL A 390 21.92 38.04 -18.82
C VAL A 390 20.80 39.09 -18.81
N VAL A 391 19.64 38.78 -19.39
CA VAL A 391 18.46 39.67 -19.34
C VAL A 391 18.00 39.88 -17.90
N ALA A 392 17.92 38.82 -17.10
CA ALA A 392 17.54 38.92 -15.69
C ALA A 392 18.54 39.75 -14.85
N LEU A 393 19.84 39.70 -15.17
CA LEU A 393 20.86 40.52 -14.51
C LEU A 393 20.81 41.99 -14.95
N LEU A 394 20.52 42.26 -16.22
CA LEU A 394 20.36 43.61 -16.75
C LEU A 394 19.10 44.31 -16.19
N ASP A 395 18.00 43.59 -16.01
CA ASP A 395 16.79 44.13 -15.37
C ASP A 395 16.99 44.41 -13.88
N ARG A 396 17.78 43.58 -13.19
CA ARG A 396 18.13 43.83 -11.78
C ARG A 396 19.00 45.08 -11.58
N GLY A 397 19.74 45.49 -12.61
CA GLY A 397 20.56 46.71 -12.60
C GLY A 397 19.77 48.00 -12.85
N ARG A 398 18.61 47.93 -13.52
CA ARG A 398 17.79 49.11 -13.85
C ARG A 398 16.81 49.54 -12.76
N GLY A 399 16.51 48.68 -11.79
CA GLY A 399 15.61 48.99 -10.67
C GLY A 399 16.24 49.70 -9.46
N ARG A 400 17.46 50.25 -9.59
CA ARG A 400 18.21 50.88 -8.48
C ARG A 400 18.81 52.26 -8.80
N ARG A 401 18.20 53.01 -9.72
CA ARG A 401 18.51 54.43 -9.90
C ARG A 401 17.27 55.28 -9.73
#